data_AF-A0A0X8V226-F1
#
_entry.id   AF-A0A0X8V226-F1
#
_cell.length_a   1.000
_cell.length_b   1.000
_cell.length_c   1.000
_cell.angle_alpha   90.00
_cell.angle_beta   90.00
_cell.angle_gamma   90.00
#
_symmetry.space_group_name_H-M   'P 1'
#
loop_
_entity.id
_entity.type
_entity.pdbx_description
1 polymer ?
#
loop_
_entity_poly.entity_id
_entity_poly.type
_entity_poly.pdbx_seq_one_letter_code
_entity_poly.pdbx_strand_id
1 'polypeptide(L)'
;MSDMLEVLRTDIAECDREIMVILRKRLDLAISIGKYKAEHGMGAHNPSVEKRVIERYREIAVELGMNPDIAERICRCIMEESVANEEAVIDKV
;
A
#
# COMPACT_ATOMS: atom_id res chain seq x y z
N MET A 1 -8.38 -38.10 -4.92
CA MET A 1 -9.28 -36.92 -5.03
C MET A 1 -8.85 -35.81 -4.06
N SER A 2 -7.63 -35.28 -4.22
CA SER A 2 -7.12 -34.14 -3.42
C SER A 2 -6.47 -33.05 -4.30
N ASP A 3 -6.55 -33.19 -5.62
CA ASP A 3 -5.72 -32.42 -6.55
C ASP A 3 -6.21 -30.97 -6.72
N MET A 4 -7.52 -30.78 -6.85
CA MET A 4 -8.11 -29.45 -7.07
C MET A 4 -7.91 -28.51 -5.88
N LEU A 5 -7.95 -29.01 -4.65
CA LEU A 5 -7.70 -28.18 -3.46
C LEU A 5 -6.25 -27.70 -3.40
N GLU A 6 -5.29 -28.57 -3.75
CA GLU A 6 -3.87 -28.20 -3.77
C GLU A 6 -3.54 -27.24 -4.92
N VAL A 7 -4.18 -27.38 -6.08
CA VAL A 7 -4.10 -26.39 -7.16
C VAL A 7 -4.60 -25.02 -6.70
N LEU A 8 -5.79 -24.94 -6.10
CA LEU A 8 -6.33 -23.68 -5.59
C LEU A 8 -5.43 -23.03 -4.52
N ARG A 9 -4.78 -23.84 -3.66
CA ARG A 9 -3.82 -23.34 -2.68
C ARG A 9 -2.56 -22.78 -3.33
N THR A 10 -2.11 -23.41 -4.41
CA THR A 10 -0.97 -22.93 -5.19
C THR A 10 -1.29 -21.60 -5.85
N ASP A 11 -2.47 -21.46 -6.45
CA ASP A 11 -2.91 -20.21 -7.08
C ASP A 11 -3.00 -19.06 -6.06
N ILE A 12 -3.47 -19.34 -4.83
CA ILE A 12 -3.46 -18.35 -3.74
C ILE A 12 -2.03 -17.93 -3.39
N ALA A 13 -1.10 -18.87 -3.27
CA ALA A 13 0.29 -18.56 -2.95
C ALA A 13 0.97 -17.71 -4.05
N GLU A 14 0.60 -17.92 -5.32
CA GLU A 14 1.04 -17.07 -6.42
C GLU A 14 0.46 -15.66 -6.32
N CYS A 15 -0.84 -15.52 -6.01
CA CYS A 15 -1.46 -14.23 -5.73
C CYS A 15 -0.77 -13.49 -4.58
N ASP A 16 -0.45 -14.18 -3.49
CA ASP A 16 0.27 -13.61 -2.35
C ASP A 16 1.64 -13.05 -2.77
N ARG A 17 2.35 -13.76 -3.65
CA ARG A 17 3.63 -13.30 -4.20
C ARG A 17 3.45 -12.04 -5.03
N GLU A 18 2.44 -11.99 -5.88
CA GLU A 18 2.14 -10.81 -6.71
C GLU A 18 1.79 -9.59 -5.87
N ILE A 19 0.99 -9.77 -4.81
CA ILE A 19 0.67 -8.72 -3.83
C ILE A 19 1.96 -8.14 -3.25
N MET A 20 2.91 -8.98 -2.81
CA MET A 20 4.17 -8.52 -2.24
C MET A 20 5.04 -7.76 -3.25
N VAL A 21 5.06 -8.18 -4.52
CA VAL A 21 5.79 -7.48 -5.59
C VAL A 21 5.20 -6.09 -5.83
N ILE A 22 3.88 -5.97 -5.90
CA ILE A 22 3.22 -4.67 -6.10
C ILE A 22 3.39 -3.77 -4.88
N LEU A 23 3.31 -4.33 -3.67
CA LEU A 23 3.50 -3.59 -2.44
C LEU A 23 4.92 -2.98 -2.36
N ARG A 24 5.96 -3.74 -2.71
CA ARG A 24 7.33 -3.22 -2.80
C ARG A 24 7.43 -2.02 -3.74
N LYS A 25 6.87 -2.14 -4.95
CA LYS A 25 6.85 -1.03 -5.93
C LYS A 25 6.15 0.21 -5.37
N ARG A 26 5.02 0.04 -4.68
CA ARG A 26 4.29 1.16 -4.05
C ARG A 26 5.12 1.84 -2.95
N LEU A 27 5.84 1.07 -2.14
CA LEU A 27 6.71 1.62 -1.09
C LEU A 27 7.95 2.32 -1.67
N ASP A 28 8.49 1.86 -2.79
CA ASP A 28 9.59 2.56 -3.49
C ASP A 28 9.16 3.94 -4.03
N LEU A 29 7.90 4.06 -4.46
CA LEU A 29 7.31 5.34 -4.83
C LEU A 29 7.17 6.26 -3.60
N ALA A 30 6.77 5.74 -2.44
CA ALA A 30 6.72 6.51 -1.19
C ALA A 30 8.12 7.05 -0.80
N ILE A 31 9.16 6.21 -0.88
CA ILE A 31 10.56 6.64 -0.66
C ILE A 31 10.94 7.78 -1.62
N SER A 32 10.56 7.67 -2.89
CA SER A 32 10.85 8.69 -3.91
C SER A 32 10.13 10.01 -3.60
N ILE A 33 8.88 9.93 -3.11
CA ILE A 33 8.14 11.10 -2.61
C ILE A 33 8.83 11.70 -1.39
N GLY A 34 9.32 10.88 -0.46
CA GLY A 34 10.07 11.34 0.72
C GLY A 34 11.32 12.14 0.33
N LYS A 35 12.11 11.65 -0.64
CA LYS A 35 13.27 12.39 -1.18
C LYS A 35 12.87 13.74 -1.75
N TYR A 36 11.83 13.75 -2.58
CA TYR A 36 11.30 14.99 -3.16
C TYR A 36 10.85 15.97 -2.06
N LYS A 37 10.12 15.50 -1.04
CA LYS A 37 9.68 16.33 0.08
C LYS A 37 10.86 16.90 0.87
N ALA A 38 11.89 16.11 1.14
CA ALA A 38 13.11 16.55 1.82
C ALA A 38 13.80 17.70 1.06
N GLU A 39 13.97 17.54 -0.26
CA GLU A 39 14.57 18.56 -1.14
C GLU A 39 13.78 19.88 -1.16
N HIS A 40 12.48 19.84 -0.86
CA HIS A 40 11.58 21.00 -0.92
C HIS A 40 11.12 21.48 0.47
N GLY A 41 11.69 20.96 1.56
CA GLY A 41 11.34 21.34 2.94
C GLY A 41 9.89 21.02 3.33
N MET A 42 9.29 19.98 2.73
CA MET A 42 7.92 19.55 3.02
C MET A 42 7.90 18.44 4.08
N GLY A 43 6.89 18.45 4.96
CA GLY A 43 6.68 17.39 5.94
C GLY A 43 6.09 16.10 5.34
N ALA A 44 6.29 14.97 6.04
CA ALA A 44 5.78 13.66 5.62
C ALA A 44 4.23 13.60 5.64
N HIS A 45 3.61 14.13 6.68
CA HIS A 45 2.16 14.01 6.93
C HIS A 45 1.32 15.03 6.15
N ASN A 46 0.22 14.56 5.56
CA ASN A 46 -0.77 15.43 4.93
C ASN A 46 -2.17 14.80 5.03
N PRO A 47 -2.97 15.19 6.05
CA PRO A 47 -4.27 14.58 6.33
C PRO A 47 -5.23 14.61 5.14
N SER A 48 -5.16 15.65 4.31
CA SER A 48 -6.02 15.77 3.13
C SER A 48 -5.67 14.74 2.06
N VAL A 49 -4.38 14.42 1.90
CA VAL A 49 -3.89 13.39 0.96
C VAL A 49 -4.25 12.02 1.49
N GLU A 50 -4.01 11.75 2.77
CA GLU A 50 -4.32 10.46 3.41
C GLU A 50 -5.80 10.09 3.26
N LYS A 51 -6.71 11.06 3.49
CA LYS A 51 -8.14 10.87 3.28
C LYS A 51 -8.47 10.44 1.84
N ARG A 52 -7.88 11.11 0.84
CA ARG A 52 -8.08 10.76 -0.58
C ARG A 52 -7.52 9.38 -0.93
N VAL A 53 -6.42 8.95 -0.30
CA VAL A 53 -5.86 7.61 -0.51
C VAL A 53 -6.81 6.56 0.05
N ILE A 54 -7.38 6.77 1.23
CA ILE A 54 -8.38 5.87 1.83
C ILE A 54 -9.63 5.78 0.96
N GLU A 55 -10.19 6.92 0.55
CA GLU A 55 -11.38 6.98 -0.32
C GLU A 55 -11.17 6.17 -1.61
N ARG A 56 -10.01 6.33 -2.26
CA ARG A 56 -9.68 5.56 -3.47
C ARG A 56 -9.64 4.05 -3.22
N TYR A 57 -9.08 3.58 -2.10
CA TYR A 57 -9.08 2.14 -1.77
C TYR A 57 -10.51 1.63 -1.53
N ARG A 58 -11.35 2.42 -0.87
CA ARG A 58 -12.76 2.07 -0.64
C ARG A 58 -13.54 2.00 -1.95
N GLU A 59 -13.33 2.94 -2.87
CA GLU A 59 -13.95 2.96 -4.21
C GLU A 59 -13.57 1.71 -5.01
N ILE A 60 -12.26 1.41 -5.12
CA ILE A 60 -11.76 0.21 -5.81
C ILE A 60 -12.33 -1.06 -5.18
N ALA A 61 -12.46 -1.11 -3.85
CA ALA A 61 -13.05 -2.27 -3.17
C ALA A 61 -14.51 -2.49 -3.60
N VAL A 62 -15.31 -1.42 -3.65
CA VAL A 62 -16.70 -1.50 -4.11
C VAL A 62 -16.77 -1.96 -5.57
N GLU A 63 -15.91 -1.43 -6.44
CA GLU A 63 -15.83 -1.82 -7.86
C GLU A 63 -15.51 -3.31 -8.03
N LEU A 64 -14.65 -3.87 -7.18
CA LEU A 64 -14.25 -5.27 -7.19
C LEU A 64 -15.17 -6.19 -6.39
N GLY A 65 -16.26 -5.67 -5.80
CA GLY A 65 -17.17 -6.45 -4.95
C GLY A 65 -16.57 -6.88 -3.60
N MET A 66 -15.54 -6.18 -3.13
CA MET A 66 -14.88 -6.38 -1.83
C MET A 66 -15.49 -5.49 -0.74
N ASN A 67 -15.33 -5.90 0.52
CA ASN A 67 -15.71 -5.06 1.66
C ASN A 67 -14.79 -3.82 1.74
N PRO A 68 -15.32 -2.58 1.62
CA PRO A 68 -14.52 -1.36 1.66
C PRO A 68 -13.80 -1.14 2.99
N ASP A 69 -14.32 -1.67 4.11
CA ASP A 69 -13.68 -1.54 5.41
C ASP A 69 -12.43 -2.41 5.52
N ILE A 70 -12.38 -3.55 4.81
CA ILE A 70 -11.15 -4.36 4.69
C ILE A 70 -10.12 -3.62 3.84
N ALA A 71 -10.53 -3.02 2.73
CA ALA A 71 -9.62 -2.26 1.87
C ALA A 71 -9.05 -1.03 2.58
N GLU A 72 -9.85 -0.34 3.39
CA GLU A 72 -9.37 0.74 4.24
C GLU A 72 -8.33 0.26 5.26
N ARG A 73 -8.57 -0.86 5.93
CA ARG A 73 -7.58 -1.42 6.89
C ARG A 73 -6.26 -1.74 6.20
N ILE A 74 -6.31 -2.38 5.02
CA ILE A 74 -5.11 -2.64 4.21
C ILE A 74 -4.42 -1.32 3.82
N CYS A 75 -5.21 -0.33 3.35
CA CYS A 75 -4.71 0.98 2.99
C CYS A 75 -3.94 1.64 4.14
N ARG A 76 -4.51 1.61 5.35
CA ARG A 76 -3.90 2.20 6.56
C ARG A 76 -2.56 1.54 6.90
N CYS A 77 -2.50 0.20 6.93
CA CYS A 77 -1.24 -0.50 7.17
C CYS A 77 -0.14 -0.11 6.16
N ILE A 78 -0.51 -0.01 4.88
CA ILE A 78 0.45 0.35 3.83
C ILE A 78 0.88 1.83 3.95
N MET A 79 -0.05 2.73 4.31
CA MET A 79 0.27 4.15 4.51
C MET A 79 1.20 4.37 5.70
N GLU A 80 0.98 3.67 6.81
CA GLU A 80 1.85 3.73 7.99
C GLU A 80 3.30 3.40 7.61
N GLU A 81 3.51 2.31 6.86
CA GLU A 81 4.82 1.93 6.34
C GLU A 81 5.38 2.95 5.34
N SER A 82 4.51 3.59 4.55
CA SER A 82 4.94 4.63 3.59
C SER A 82 5.49 5.86 4.33
N VAL A 83 4.78 6.32 5.36
CA VAL A 83 5.19 7.45 6.19
C VAL A 83 6.51 7.17 6.90
N ALA A 84 6.66 5.99 7.52
CA ALA A 84 7.90 5.61 8.19
C ALA A 84 9.11 5.63 7.22
N ASN A 85 8.90 5.18 5.98
CA ASN A 85 9.92 5.23 4.94
C ASN A 85 10.24 6.66 4.46
N GLU A 86 9.24 7.54 4.39
CA GLU A 86 9.43 8.96 4.06
C GLU A 86 10.22 9.69 5.16
N GLU A 87 9.82 9.52 6.43
CA GLU A 87 10.49 10.10 7.60
C GLU A 87 11.96 9.65 7.67
N ALA A 88 12.23 8.36 7.49
CA ALA A 88 13.59 7.82 7.49
C ALA A 88 14.50 8.38 6.38
N VAL A 89 13.93 8.97 5.33
CA VAL A 89 14.67 9.65 4.27
C VAL A 89 14.82 11.14 4.57
N ILE A 90 13.75 11.78 5.03
CA ILE A 90 13.75 13.22 5.37
C ILE A 90 14.76 13.50 6.50
N ASP A 91 14.82 12.66 7.54
CA ASP A 91 15.74 12.83 8.68
C ASP A 91 17.23 12.64 8.33
N LYS A 92 17.55 12.13 7.14
CA LYS A 92 18.94 11.85 6.71
C LYS A 92 19.55 12.94 5.83
N VAL A 93 18.78 13.98 5.49
CA VAL A 93 19.18 15.10 4.62
C VAL A 93 19.35 16.36 5.46
#